data_AF-A0A0A1MNG7-F1
#
_entry.id   AF-A0A0A1MNG7-F1
#
_cell.length_a   1.000
_cell.length_b   1.000
_cell.length_c   1.000
_cell.angle_alpha   90.00
_cell.angle_beta   90.00
_cell.angle_gamma   90.00
#
_symmetry.space_group_name_H-M   'P 1'
#
loop_
_entity.id
_entity.type
_entity.pdbx_description
1 polymer ?
#
loop_
_entity_poly.entity_id
_entity_poly.type
_entity_poly.pdbx_seq_one_letter_code
_entity_poly.pdbx_strand_id
1 'polypeptide(L)'
;MHPAAKQIIETTREQFQLTDFYLESYDFLPHEANQIHLSMTWIPNGLAITDDLNPNGTVVIAVDIKSKKLTEIIFVGKENRLSAELFPQVDNMESMIEWIEEQTQLEYGRQFKLVNETKEKIVFHAAVDNIRLFPGGTVTISFNEEGMLSSFYVHGMFADESQIQWEPFNLVDEVIFPLAMQHCKLIEVPDESTAAWKPYYVISSFLVSNQNPDTIIYFDQVENNLSYTPLDTILTWEEPSTEKFEKKEIDLKHVFTEEEAFQKEKVTDNNLPIPDDTAEKMVIEITNMLQKEFPNDSGRWRLTSVKRERGYLLARLDPATPTPRVLYPSLKLLIHPETLQVDNYVDTEALLDAFDFLADAEAVKVDVEAAAGHLCEHIEVEPVYVYDNQTKMYQLCGKVTSGSYAIDAVTGELSTIDE
;
A
#
# COMPACT_ATOMS: atom_id res chain seq x y z
N MET A 1 -2.32 16.77 27.94
CA MET A 1 -0.99 16.77 27.33
C MET A 1 -0.02 15.99 28.20
N HIS A 2 0.29 14.79 27.74
CA HIS A 2 1.23 13.87 28.35
C HIS A 2 2.67 14.43 28.28
N PRO A 3 3.54 14.21 29.29
CA PRO A 3 4.88 14.79 29.32
C PRO A 3 5.74 14.43 28.10
N ALA A 4 5.61 13.21 27.59
CA ALA A 4 6.35 12.77 26.40
C ALA A 4 5.87 13.48 25.12
N ALA A 5 4.55 13.67 24.95
CA ALA A 5 3.99 14.43 23.85
C ALA A 5 4.49 15.88 23.88
N LYS A 6 4.45 16.51 25.05
CA LYS A 6 4.97 17.86 25.27
C LYS A 6 6.44 17.98 24.87
N GLN A 7 7.27 17.01 25.28
CA GLN A 7 8.69 17.01 24.93
C GLN A 7 8.88 16.97 23.42
N ILE A 8 8.19 16.07 22.72
CA ILE A 8 8.26 15.94 21.27
C ILE A 8 7.83 17.25 20.59
N ILE A 9 6.68 17.81 20.98
CA ILE A 9 6.16 19.07 20.43
C ILE A 9 7.14 20.23 20.60
N GLU A 10 7.73 20.40 21.78
CA GLU A 10 8.69 21.48 22.02
C GLU A 10 10.00 21.25 21.25
N THR A 11 10.50 20.02 21.18
CA THR A 11 11.67 19.69 20.35
C THR A 11 11.40 19.98 18.87
N THR A 12 10.24 19.60 18.34
CA THR A 12 9.84 19.91 16.96
C THR A 12 9.73 21.42 16.74
N ARG A 13 9.14 22.17 17.67
CA ARG A 13 9.07 23.64 17.62
C ARG A 13 10.45 24.28 17.53
N GLU A 14 11.39 23.84 18.37
CA GLU A 14 12.76 24.34 18.39
C GLU A 14 13.51 23.98 17.12
N GLN A 15 13.43 22.72 16.69
CA GLN A 15 14.11 22.19 15.51
C GLN A 15 13.72 22.95 14.23
N PHE A 16 12.43 23.20 14.01
CA PHE A 16 11.93 23.86 12.81
C PHE A 16 11.69 25.36 13.00
N GLN A 17 12.18 25.94 14.11
CA GLN A 17 12.09 27.38 14.40
C GLN A 17 10.67 27.95 14.24
N LEU A 18 9.68 27.25 14.78
CA LEU A 18 8.25 27.56 14.60
C LEU A 18 7.78 28.76 15.47
N THR A 19 8.62 29.78 15.67
CA THR A 19 8.30 30.94 16.55
C THR A 19 7.18 31.81 16.01
N ASP A 20 7.04 31.88 14.68
CA ASP A 20 5.98 32.63 14.00
C ASP A 20 4.72 31.78 13.73
N PHE A 21 4.60 30.66 14.43
CA PHE A 21 3.48 29.73 14.32
C PHE A 21 2.91 29.42 15.70
N TYR A 22 1.64 29.03 15.73
CA TYR A 22 1.03 28.42 16.90
C TYR A 22 0.62 26.98 16.58
N LEU A 23 0.71 26.10 17.57
CA LEU A 23 0.21 24.73 17.44
C LEU A 23 -1.31 24.78 17.54
N GLU A 24 -2.00 24.40 16.48
CA GLU A 24 -3.46 24.35 16.45
C GLU A 24 -3.97 23.02 16.98
N SER A 25 -3.46 21.93 16.43
CA SER A 25 -3.88 20.57 16.79
C SER A 25 -2.71 19.60 16.76
N TYR A 26 -2.88 18.49 17.46
CA TYR A 26 -2.01 17.33 17.34
C TYR A 26 -2.83 16.05 17.52
N ASP A 27 -2.47 15.03 16.75
CA ASP A 27 -3.14 13.73 16.74
C ASP A 27 -2.10 12.61 16.76
N PHE A 28 -2.41 11.52 17.45
CA PHE A 28 -1.62 10.30 17.39
C PHE A 28 -2.22 9.37 16.35
N LEU A 29 -1.52 9.20 15.24
CA LEU A 29 -2.01 8.45 14.10
C LEU A 29 -1.24 7.13 13.99
N PRO A 30 -1.91 6.02 13.61
CA PRO A 30 -1.21 4.82 13.19
C PRO A 30 -0.34 5.18 11.99
N HIS A 31 0.91 4.75 12.04
CA HIS A 31 1.75 4.66 10.86
C HIS A 31 2.00 3.18 10.56
N GLU A 32 2.93 2.89 9.66
CA GLU A 32 3.42 1.54 9.33
C GLU A 32 3.43 0.56 10.52
N ALA A 33 3.28 -0.74 10.23
CA ALA A 33 3.19 -1.84 11.19
C ALA A 33 3.65 -1.53 12.65
N ASN A 34 2.68 -1.16 13.51
CA ASN A 34 2.82 -0.90 14.95
C ASN A 34 3.65 0.35 15.35
N GLN A 35 3.79 1.31 14.43
CA GLN A 35 4.28 2.66 14.72
C GLN A 35 3.10 3.61 14.93
N ILE A 36 3.32 4.59 15.81
CA ILE A 36 2.37 5.66 16.07
C ILE A 36 3.14 6.95 15.88
N HIS A 37 2.60 7.83 15.07
CA HIS A 37 3.20 9.13 14.84
C HIS A 37 2.40 10.21 15.54
N LEU A 38 3.10 11.18 16.10
CA LEU A 38 2.51 12.42 16.56
C LEU A 38 2.49 13.39 15.39
N SER A 39 1.32 13.58 14.78
CA SER A 39 1.09 14.59 13.75
C SER A 39 0.72 15.91 14.40
N MET A 40 1.39 16.99 14.02
CA MET A 40 1.22 18.32 14.61
C MET A 40 0.91 19.34 13.52
N THR A 41 -0.21 20.06 13.66
CA THR A 41 -0.63 21.11 12.73
C THR A 41 -0.26 22.47 13.29
N TRP A 42 0.61 23.19 12.59
CA TRP A 42 1.12 24.51 12.98
C TRP A 42 0.65 25.57 12.00
N ILE A 43 -0.04 26.59 12.50
CA ILE A 43 -0.61 27.66 11.69
C ILE A 43 0.22 28.94 11.88
N PRO A 44 0.56 29.67 10.80
CA PRO A 44 1.24 30.96 10.90
C PRO A 44 0.45 31.97 11.72
N ASN A 45 1.16 32.75 12.54
CA ASN A 45 0.57 33.79 13.37
C ASN A 45 -0.20 34.81 12.52
N GLY A 46 -1.44 35.10 12.91
CA GLY A 46 -2.31 36.07 12.22
C GLY A 46 -3.12 35.49 11.06
N LEU A 47 -2.98 34.20 10.74
CA LEU A 47 -3.91 33.48 9.87
C LEU A 47 -4.98 32.77 10.71
N ALA A 48 -6.14 32.53 10.10
CA ALA A 48 -7.26 31.84 10.73
C ALA A 48 -7.75 30.72 9.80
N ILE A 49 -8.25 29.65 10.41
CA ILE A 49 -8.97 28.58 9.71
C ILE A 49 -10.28 29.15 9.18
N THR A 50 -10.58 28.88 7.92
CA THR A 50 -11.83 29.26 7.26
C THR A 50 -12.45 28.04 6.63
N ASP A 51 -13.75 27.81 6.87
CA ASP A 51 -14.51 26.69 6.32
C ASP A 51 -13.86 25.31 6.58
N ASP A 52 -13.34 25.11 7.80
CA ASP A 52 -12.62 23.89 8.23
C ASP A 52 -11.38 23.55 7.38
N LEU A 53 -10.86 24.52 6.63
CA LEU A 53 -9.64 24.39 5.83
C LEU A 53 -8.48 25.14 6.49
N ASN A 54 -7.37 24.43 6.63
CA ASN A 54 -6.11 25.05 7.04
C ASN A 54 -5.68 26.09 5.99
N PRO A 55 -5.27 27.31 6.41
CA PRO A 55 -4.81 28.33 5.48
C PRO A 55 -3.48 27.92 4.82
N ASN A 56 -3.19 28.47 3.63
CA ASN A 56 -1.88 28.31 3.01
C ASN A 56 -0.78 28.77 3.96
N GLY A 57 0.36 28.08 3.92
CA GLY A 57 1.45 28.31 4.87
C GLY A 57 1.35 27.51 6.16
N THR A 58 0.23 26.84 6.43
CA THR A 58 0.13 25.85 7.52
C THR A 58 1.14 24.73 7.27
N VAL A 59 1.87 24.33 8.30
CA VAL A 59 2.80 23.20 8.24
C VAL A 59 2.31 22.06 9.13
N VAL A 60 2.18 20.87 8.55
CA VAL A 60 1.93 19.63 9.26
C VAL A 60 3.25 18.89 9.40
N ILE A 61 3.64 18.56 10.63
CA ILE A 61 4.88 17.83 10.91
C ILE A 61 4.52 16.57 11.69
N ALA A 62 4.92 15.41 11.20
CA ALA A 62 4.74 14.14 11.91
C ALA A 62 6.07 13.51 12.28
N VAL A 63 6.10 12.92 13.47
CA VAL A 63 7.27 12.26 14.03
C VAL A 63 6.87 10.94 14.70
N ASP A 64 7.70 9.91 14.55
CA ASP A 64 7.48 8.64 15.24
C ASP A 64 7.69 8.81 16.75
N ILE A 65 6.70 8.41 17.56
CA ILE A 65 6.75 8.71 19.00
C ILE A 65 7.84 7.93 19.77
N LYS A 66 8.34 6.82 19.20
CA LYS A 66 9.34 5.95 19.84
C LYS A 66 10.76 6.42 19.51
N SER A 67 11.07 6.54 18.23
CA SER A 67 12.37 6.93 17.68
C SER A 67 12.57 8.43 17.65
N LYS A 68 11.48 9.21 17.70
CA LYS A 68 11.44 10.68 17.58
C LYS A 68 11.95 11.20 16.24
N LYS A 69 12.03 10.32 15.23
CA LYS A 69 12.49 10.66 13.89
C LYS A 69 11.37 11.32 13.09
N LEU A 70 11.77 12.22 12.19
CA LEU A 70 10.86 12.88 11.28
C LEU A 70 10.33 11.89 10.25
N THR A 71 9.03 11.91 10.02
CA THR A 71 8.38 11.05 9.03
C THR A 71 7.64 11.83 7.97
N GLU A 72 7.22 13.06 8.29
CA GLU A 72 6.42 13.87 7.39
C GLU A 72 6.59 15.36 7.67
N ILE A 73 6.68 16.15 6.59
CA ILE A 73 6.45 17.60 6.60
C ILE A 73 5.57 17.93 5.40
N ILE A 74 4.48 18.66 5.59
CA ILE A 74 3.63 19.15 4.51
C ILE A 74 3.35 20.63 4.70
N PHE A 75 3.56 21.42 3.66
CA PHE A 75 3.09 22.80 3.60
C PHE A 75 1.79 22.90 2.80
N VAL A 76 0.72 23.35 3.46
CA VAL A 76 -0.58 23.56 2.82
C VAL A 76 -0.45 24.63 1.74
N GLY A 77 -0.93 24.31 0.53
CA GLY A 77 -0.79 25.17 -0.64
C GLY A 77 0.62 25.23 -1.23
N LYS A 78 1.53 24.34 -0.81
CA LYS A 78 2.98 24.36 -1.17
C LYS A 78 3.71 25.64 -0.76
N GLU A 79 3.14 26.39 0.19
CA GLU A 79 3.66 27.66 0.65
C GLU A 79 4.51 27.45 1.91
N ASN A 80 5.83 27.46 1.74
CA ASN A 80 6.77 27.34 2.85
C ASN A 80 7.16 28.74 3.37
N ARG A 81 6.88 28.99 4.65
CA ARG A 81 7.18 30.27 5.33
C ARG A 81 8.33 30.18 6.32
N LEU A 82 8.96 29.03 6.44
CA LEU A 82 10.10 28.80 7.31
C LEU A 82 11.40 29.21 6.62
N SER A 83 12.47 29.36 7.40
CA SER A 83 13.78 29.72 6.86
C SER A 83 14.27 28.66 5.86
N ALA A 84 14.74 29.11 4.69
CA ALA A 84 15.34 28.23 3.68
C ALA A 84 16.58 27.48 4.19
N GLU A 85 17.25 27.97 5.24
CA GLU A 85 18.40 27.32 5.87
C GLU A 85 18.05 26.03 6.62
N LEU A 86 16.77 25.81 6.93
CA LEU A 86 16.30 24.60 7.64
C LEU A 86 16.20 23.37 6.73
N PHE A 87 16.23 23.57 5.41
CA PHE A 87 15.90 22.56 4.42
C PHE A 87 16.97 22.45 3.34
N PRO A 88 17.12 21.26 2.74
CA PRO A 88 18.07 21.08 1.65
C PRO A 88 17.63 21.86 0.43
N GLN A 89 18.62 22.29 -0.36
CA GLN A 89 18.37 23.01 -1.62
C GLN A 89 18.15 22.02 -2.76
N VAL A 90 17.18 22.30 -3.62
CA VAL A 90 16.78 21.40 -4.73
C VAL A 90 17.95 21.00 -5.65
N ASP A 91 18.89 21.92 -5.91
CA ASP A 91 20.03 21.69 -6.81
C ASP A 91 21.28 21.13 -6.08
N ASN A 92 21.15 20.70 -4.81
CA ASN A 92 22.25 20.16 -4.02
C ASN A 92 21.90 18.78 -3.42
N MET A 93 22.14 17.73 -4.21
CA MET A 93 21.87 16.34 -3.82
C MET A 93 22.65 15.88 -2.59
N GLU A 94 23.91 16.32 -2.42
CA GLU A 94 24.72 15.95 -1.25
C GLU A 94 24.11 16.50 0.04
N SER A 95 23.75 17.79 0.06
CA SER A 95 23.04 18.40 1.18
C SER A 95 21.68 17.75 1.44
N MET A 96 21.01 17.27 0.40
CA MET A 96 19.73 16.57 0.54
C MET A 96 19.88 15.21 1.19
N ILE A 97 20.88 14.44 0.76
CA ILE A 97 21.22 13.17 1.35
C ILE A 97 21.58 13.37 2.83
N GLU A 98 22.51 14.28 3.14
CA GLU A 98 22.91 14.58 4.53
C GLU A 98 21.73 14.98 5.40
N TRP A 99 20.82 15.81 4.87
CA TRP A 99 19.61 16.21 5.59
C TRP A 99 18.69 15.01 5.85
N ILE A 100 18.45 14.13 4.86
CA ILE A 100 17.66 12.91 5.06
C ILE A 100 18.31 12.03 6.13
N GLU A 101 19.62 11.81 6.06
CA GLU A 101 20.35 10.98 7.03
C GLU A 101 20.24 11.57 8.45
N GLU A 102 20.34 12.90 8.60
CA GLU A 102 20.15 13.58 9.87
C GLU A 102 18.72 13.37 10.42
N GLN A 103 17.70 13.58 9.58
CA GLN A 103 16.30 13.51 9.97
C GLN A 103 15.80 12.08 10.27
N THR A 104 16.36 11.09 9.57
CA THR A 104 15.85 9.70 9.57
C THR A 104 16.82 8.70 10.20
N GLN A 105 18.11 9.06 10.35
CA GLN A 105 19.20 8.17 10.72
C GLN A 105 19.29 6.93 9.82
N LEU A 106 18.83 7.05 8.57
CA LEU A 106 19.11 6.10 7.52
C LEU A 106 20.45 6.46 6.88
N GLU A 107 21.10 5.48 6.26
CA GLU A 107 22.38 5.70 5.57
C GLU A 107 22.23 5.53 4.04
N TYR A 108 22.65 6.53 3.27
CA TYR A 108 22.58 6.52 1.81
C TYR A 108 23.56 5.50 1.23
N GLY A 109 23.10 4.76 0.22
CA GLY A 109 23.85 3.65 -0.38
C GLY A 109 23.85 2.36 0.44
N ARG A 110 23.48 2.40 1.73
CA ARG A 110 23.37 1.21 2.60
C ARG A 110 21.93 0.83 2.93
N GLN A 111 21.05 1.81 3.12
CA GLN A 111 19.64 1.60 3.48
C GLN A 111 18.67 2.24 2.49
N PHE A 112 19.09 3.24 1.73
CA PHE A 112 18.29 3.85 0.68
C PHE A 112 19.14 4.34 -0.49
N LYS A 113 18.53 4.45 -1.68
CA LYS A 113 19.20 4.93 -2.90
C LYS A 113 18.27 5.82 -3.73
N LEU A 114 18.86 6.75 -4.49
CA LEU A 114 18.14 7.62 -5.41
C LEU A 114 17.52 6.78 -6.54
N VAL A 115 16.24 7.04 -6.87
CA VAL A 115 15.55 6.38 -8.00
C VAL A 115 14.93 7.38 -8.98
N ASN A 116 14.62 8.59 -8.55
CA ASN A 116 14.11 9.64 -9.42
C ASN A 116 14.57 11.01 -8.93
N GLU A 117 14.98 11.86 -9.86
CA GLU A 117 15.43 13.22 -9.61
C GLU A 117 14.83 14.18 -10.63
N THR A 118 14.00 15.08 -10.15
CA THR A 118 13.47 16.21 -10.92
C THR A 118 13.52 17.47 -10.05
N LYS A 119 13.33 18.64 -10.66
CA LYS A 119 13.27 19.92 -9.92
C LYS A 119 12.08 20.01 -8.96
N GLU A 120 11.01 19.26 -9.21
CA GLU A 120 9.79 19.31 -8.40
C GLU A 120 9.76 18.21 -7.35
N LYS A 121 10.42 17.07 -7.62
CA LYS A 121 10.31 15.86 -6.81
C LYS A 121 11.57 15.00 -6.93
N ILE A 122 12.07 14.57 -5.79
CA ILE A 122 13.16 13.63 -5.64
C ILE A 122 12.66 12.44 -4.82
N VAL A 123 12.98 11.22 -5.28
CA VAL A 123 12.50 9.98 -4.69
C VAL A 123 13.68 9.04 -4.45
N PHE A 124 13.73 8.50 -3.24
CA PHE A 124 14.65 7.44 -2.84
C PHE A 124 13.86 6.20 -2.42
N HIS A 125 14.39 5.02 -2.73
CA HIS A 125 13.82 3.75 -2.28
C HIS A 125 14.75 3.05 -1.30
N ALA A 126 14.17 2.27 -0.39
CA ALA A 126 14.89 1.39 0.50
C ALA A 126 15.67 0.35 -0.30
N ALA A 127 16.95 0.19 0.04
CA ALA A 127 17.85 -0.73 -0.62
C ALA A 127 18.97 -1.13 0.31
N VAL A 128 19.48 -2.36 0.16
CA VAL A 128 20.72 -2.81 0.80
C VAL A 128 21.67 -3.31 -0.27
N ASP A 129 22.91 -2.80 -0.27
CA ASP A 129 23.93 -3.10 -1.29
C ASP A 129 23.40 -2.92 -2.73
N ASN A 130 22.71 -1.80 -2.97
CA ASN A 130 22.02 -1.47 -4.23
C ASN A 130 20.86 -2.39 -4.65
N ILE A 131 20.53 -3.44 -3.88
CA ILE A 131 19.38 -4.33 -4.11
C ILE A 131 18.15 -3.76 -3.39
N ARG A 132 17.01 -3.65 -4.09
CA ARG A 132 15.79 -3.05 -3.52
C ARG A 132 15.14 -3.97 -2.49
N LEU A 133 14.49 -3.38 -1.48
CA LEU A 133 13.56 -4.12 -0.61
C LEU A 133 12.19 -4.25 -1.28
N PHE A 134 11.49 -5.36 -1.06
CA PHE A 134 10.13 -5.59 -1.54
C PHE A 134 9.24 -6.30 -0.49
N PRO A 135 8.14 -5.67 -0.04
CA PRO A 135 7.88 -4.23 -0.15
C PRO A 135 9.00 -3.44 0.55
N GLY A 136 9.27 -2.23 0.05
CA GLY A 136 10.35 -1.39 0.54
C GLY A 136 9.87 0.01 0.90
N GLY A 137 10.64 0.68 1.76
CA GLY A 137 10.40 2.06 2.11
C GLY A 137 10.70 3.03 0.98
N THR A 138 10.10 4.21 1.05
CA THR A 138 10.30 5.32 0.13
C THR A 138 10.52 6.60 0.93
N VAL A 139 11.51 7.39 0.51
CA VAL A 139 11.69 8.78 0.95
C VAL A 139 11.36 9.68 -0.23
N THR A 140 10.38 10.57 -0.07
CA THR A 140 9.99 11.53 -1.10
C THR A 140 10.18 12.95 -0.59
N ILE A 141 10.85 13.76 -1.40
CA ILE A 141 11.02 15.20 -1.16
C ILE A 141 10.44 15.94 -2.35
N SER A 142 9.67 16.99 -2.13
CA SER A 142 9.07 17.78 -3.20
C SER A 142 9.23 19.27 -2.95
N PHE A 143 9.41 20.02 -4.03
CA PHE A 143 9.68 21.45 -4.02
C PHE A 143 8.58 22.22 -4.76
N ASN A 144 8.38 23.47 -4.38
CA ASN A 144 7.51 24.38 -5.12
C ASN A 144 8.27 25.06 -6.29
N GLU A 145 7.57 25.91 -7.04
CA GLU A 145 8.14 26.60 -8.22
C GLU A 145 9.33 27.52 -7.86
N GLU A 146 9.43 27.95 -6.60
CA GLU A 146 10.52 28.78 -6.08
C GLU A 146 11.72 27.94 -5.58
N GLY A 147 11.64 26.61 -5.66
CA GLY A 147 12.67 25.69 -5.18
C GLY A 147 12.67 25.48 -3.67
N MET A 148 11.63 25.92 -2.96
CA MET A 148 11.49 25.69 -1.51
C MET A 148 10.80 24.35 -1.24
N LEU A 149 11.16 23.70 -0.12
CA LEU A 149 10.51 22.46 0.31
C LEU A 149 9.00 22.67 0.44
N SER A 150 8.22 21.85 -0.27
CA SER A 150 6.75 21.82 -0.18
C SER A 150 6.24 20.60 0.59
N SER A 151 6.95 19.48 0.51
CA SER A 151 6.65 18.30 1.31
C SER A 151 7.83 17.33 1.43
N PHE A 152 7.86 16.59 2.53
CA PHE A 152 8.77 15.49 2.83
C PHE A 152 7.97 14.32 3.40
N TYR A 153 8.25 13.09 2.95
CA TYR A 153 7.62 11.88 3.46
C TYR A 153 8.63 10.74 3.55
N VAL A 154 8.53 9.97 4.63
CA VAL A 154 9.14 8.65 4.79
C VAL A 154 8.01 7.65 5.01
N HIS A 155 7.98 6.62 4.19
CA HIS A 155 6.95 5.58 4.23
C HIS A 155 7.60 4.20 4.01
N GLY A 156 6.93 3.13 4.44
CA GLY A 156 7.40 1.76 4.30
C GLY A 156 8.62 1.40 5.16
N MET A 157 9.18 0.22 4.90
CA MET A 157 10.22 -0.38 5.74
C MET A 157 11.63 -0.20 5.17
N PHE A 158 12.57 0.12 6.05
CA PHE A 158 14.00 0.16 5.76
C PHE A 158 14.68 -0.92 6.60
N ALA A 159 15.53 -1.73 5.97
CA ALA A 159 16.22 -2.82 6.63
C ALA A 159 17.50 -2.32 7.33
N ASP A 160 17.84 -2.97 8.44
CA ASP A 160 19.19 -2.96 8.98
C ASP A 160 20.00 -4.11 8.34
N GLU A 161 21.30 -3.92 8.11
CA GLU A 161 22.16 -4.97 7.52
C GLU A 161 22.20 -6.25 8.35
N SER A 162 21.98 -6.17 9.67
CA SER A 162 21.88 -7.34 10.55
C SER A 162 20.64 -8.18 10.30
N GLN A 163 19.67 -7.67 9.55
CA GLN A 163 18.44 -8.37 9.15
C GLN A 163 18.56 -9.01 7.76
N ILE A 164 19.72 -8.92 7.09
CA ILE A 164 19.90 -9.42 5.74
C ILE A 164 20.56 -10.80 5.74
N GLN A 165 19.95 -11.74 5.02
CA GLN A 165 20.60 -13.00 4.66
C GLN A 165 21.46 -12.79 3.41
N TRP A 166 22.77 -12.62 3.62
CA TRP A 166 23.73 -12.38 2.54
C TRP A 166 24.01 -13.63 1.70
N GLU A 167 23.84 -13.51 0.40
CA GLU A 167 24.10 -14.57 -0.57
C GLU A 167 24.26 -14.02 -1.99
N PRO A 168 24.97 -14.73 -2.89
CA PRO A 168 25.01 -14.37 -4.30
C PRO A 168 23.67 -14.66 -4.99
N PHE A 169 23.30 -13.83 -5.95
CA PHE A 169 22.14 -14.05 -6.81
C PHE A 169 22.44 -15.13 -7.86
N ASN A 170 21.63 -16.19 -7.92
CA ASN A 170 21.89 -17.39 -8.73
C ASN A 170 20.68 -17.83 -9.58
N LEU A 171 19.60 -17.06 -9.64
CA LEU A 171 18.46 -17.38 -10.51
C LEU A 171 18.86 -17.19 -11.99
N VAL A 172 18.52 -18.19 -12.81
CA VAL A 172 18.85 -18.25 -14.23
C VAL A 172 17.61 -18.56 -15.06
N ASP A 173 17.66 -18.21 -16.35
CA ASP A 173 16.53 -18.33 -17.29
C ASP A 173 15.96 -19.75 -17.36
N GLU A 174 16.80 -20.79 -17.27
CA GLU A 174 16.34 -22.19 -17.34
C GLU A 174 15.39 -22.57 -16.19
N VAL A 175 15.49 -21.86 -15.07
CA VAL A 175 14.61 -22.04 -13.90
C VAL A 175 13.40 -21.12 -13.99
N ILE A 176 13.59 -19.89 -14.45
CA ILE A 176 12.56 -18.85 -14.44
C ILE A 176 11.55 -19.04 -15.58
N PHE A 177 12.00 -19.37 -16.79
CA PHE A 177 11.12 -19.44 -17.96
C PHE A 177 9.98 -20.46 -17.79
N PRO A 178 10.22 -21.70 -17.31
CA PRO A 178 9.14 -22.64 -17.06
C PRO A 178 8.11 -22.11 -16.05
N LEU A 179 8.55 -21.41 -15.00
CA LEU A 179 7.66 -20.79 -14.01
C LEU A 179 6.84 -19.66 -14.66
N ALA A 180 7.49 -18.79 -15.40
CA ALA A 180 6.83 -17.65 -16.03
C ALA A 180 5.77 -18.07 -17.06
N MET A 181 6.02 -19.14 -17.81
CA MET A 181 5.00 -19.73 -18.69
C MET A 181 3.75 -20.18 -17.93
N GLN A 182 3.91 -20.75 -16.72
CA GLN A 182 2.78 -21.16 -15.86
C GLN A 182 2.02 -19.97 -15.29
N HIS A 183 2.65 -18.80 -15.22
CA HIS A 183 2.06 -17.54 -14.73
C HIS A 183 1.52 -16.64 -15.86
N CYS A 184 1.51 -17.12 -17.10
CA CYS A 184 0.81 -16.46 -18.20
C CYS A 184 -0.70 -16.56 -17.99
N LYS A 185 -1.38 -15.42 -17.89
CA LYS A 185 -2.83 -15.34 -17.71
C LYS A 185 -3.47 -14.39 -18.71
N LEU A 186 -4.72 -14.68 -19.03
CA LEU A 186 -5.58 -13.78 -19.79
C LEU A 186 -6.13 -12.71 -18.86
N ILE A 187 -5.98 -11.45 -19.25
CA ILE A 187 -6.65 -10.31 -18.64
C ILE A 187 -7.45 -9.52 -19.68
N GLU A 188 -8.50 -8.84 -19.24
CA GLU A 188 -9.24 -7.86 -20.05
C GLU A 188 -9.04 -6.46 -19.46
N VAL A 189 -8.53 -5.54 -20.28
CA VAL A 189 -8.23 -4.16 -19.90
C VAL A 189 -9.20 -3.23 -20.64
N PRO A 190 -9.74 -2.18 -20.00
CA PRO A 190 -10.59 -1.21 -20.68
C PRO A 190 -9.74 -0.37 -21.65
N ASP A 191 -10.17 -0.25 -22.91
CA ASP A 191 -9.54 0.62 -23.89
C ASP A 191 -10.52 1.70 -24.38
N GLU A 192 -10.29 2.93 -23.93
CA GLU A 192 -11.10 4.09 -24.31
C GLU A 192 -11.01 4.40 -25.81
N SER A 193 -9.86 4.10 -26.45
CA SER A 193 -9.65 4.43 -27.86
C SER A 193 -10.53 3.60 -28.80
N THR A 194 -10.82 2.36 -28.39
CA THR A 194 -11.69 1.44 -29.12
C THR A 194 -13.08 1.29 -28.49
N ALA A 195 -13.29 1.92 -27.32
CA ALA A 195 -14.50 1.80 -26.51
C ALA A 195 -14.90 0.34 -26.26
N ALA A 196 -13.91 -0.51 -25.98
CA ALA A 196 -14.10 -1.94 -25.75
C ALA A 196 -13.14 -2.47 -24.67
N TRP A 197 -13.50 -3.61 -24.10
CA TRP A 197 -12.57 -4.43 -23.35
C TRP A 197 -11.62 -5.12 -24.33
N LYS A 198 -10.32 -5.12 -24.03
CA LYS A 198 -9.32 -5.80 -24.85
C LYS A 198 -8.68 -6.97 -24.10
N PRO A 199 -8.66 -8.17 -24.70
CA PRO A 199 -8.06 -9.34 -24.08
C PRO A 199 -6.56 -9.40 -24.37
N TYR A 200 -5.78 -9.52 -23.31
CA TYR A 200 -4.32 -9.60 -23.36
C TYR A 200 -3.81 -10.79 -22.56
N TYR A 201 -2.78 -11.46 -23.07
CA TYR A 201 -1.97 -12.35 -22.25
C TYR A 201 -0.86 -11.54 -21.58
N VAL A 202 -0.67 -11.79 -20.28
CA VAL A 202 0.37 -11.17 -19.45
C VAL A 202 1.03 -12.21 -18.57
N ILE A 203 2.31 -12.02 -18.25
CA ILE A 203 2.97 -12.77 -17.18
C ILE A 203 2.86 -11.91 -15.93
N SER A 204 2.00 -12.34 -15.00
CA SER A 204 1.83 -11.65 -13.72
C SER A 204 3.14 -11.60 -12.97
N SER A 205 3.44 -10.50 -12.29
CA SER A 205 4.65 -10.48 -11.46
C SER A 205 4.54 -11.45 -10.29
N PHE A 206 5.64 -12.14 -9.99
CA PHE A 206 5.77 -13.03 -8.83
C PHE A 206 7.22 -13.00 -8.33
N LEU A 207 7.43 -13.52 -7.11
CA LEU A 207 8.75 -13.62 -6.51
C LEU A 207 9.19 -15.08 -6.50
N VAL A 208 10.47 -15.31 -6.78
CA VAL A 208 11.10 -16.62 -6.71
C VAL A 208 12.21 -16.55 -5.66
N SER A 209 12.21 -17.49 -4.70
CA SER A 209 13.29 -17.57 -3.72
C SER A 209 14.62 -17.90 -4.41
N ASN A 210 15.68 -17.16 -4.09
CA ASN A 210 17.00 -17.40 -4.67
C ASN A 210 17.63 -18.74 -4.20
N GLN A 211 17.30 -19.20 -2.99
CA GLN A 211 17.77 -20.48 -2.44
C GLN A 211 16.90 -21.67 -2.81
N ASN A 212 15.59 -21.46 -2.95
CA ASN A 212 14.63 -22.51 -3.25
C ASN A 212 13.77 -22.10 -4.46
N PRO A 213 14.30 -22.21 -5.70
CA PRO A 213 13.61 -21.66 -6.86
C PRO A 213 12.27 -22.32 -7.20
N ASP A 214 11.99 -23.50 -6.64
CA ASP A 214 10.68 -24.16 -6.73
C ASP A 214 9.60 -23.48 -5.85
N THR A 215 9.99 -22.52 -5.00
CA THR A 215 9.09 -21.79 -4.10
C THR A 215 8.75 -20.41 -4.67
N ILE A 216 7.51 -20.27 -5.14
CA ILE A 216 6.93 -18.99 -5.53
C ILE A 216 6.37 -18.29 -4.30
N ILE A 217 6.71 -17.01 -4.16
CA ILE A 217 6.14 -16.12 -3.14
C ILE A 217 5.24 -15.12 -3.87
N TYR A 218 3.97 -15.09 -3.49
CA TYR A 218 2.99 -14.20 -4.10
C TYR A 218 2.99 -12.84 -3.41
N PHE A 219 2.65 -11.80 -4.18
CA PHE A 219 2.68 -10.41 -3.69
C PHE A 219 1.70 -10.20 -2.53
N ASP A 220 0.54 -10.84 -2.57
CA ASP A 220 -0.44 -10.77 -1.48
C ASP A 220 0.09 -11.31 -0.14
N GLN A 221 1.06 -12.23 -0.16
CA GLN A 221 1.68 -12.75 1.06
C GLN A 221 2.70 -11.78 1.68
N VAL A 222 3.32 -10.92 0.86
CA VAL A 222 4.41 -10.03 1.30
C VAL A 222 3.95 -8.59 1.50
N GLU A 223 2.94 -8.15 0.76
CA GLU A 223 2.37 -6.79 0.87
C GLU A 223 1.34 -6.68 1.99
N ASN A 224 0.76 -7.81 2.44
CA ASN A 224 -0.16 -7.81 3.56
C ASN A 224 0.54 -8.09 4.90
N ASN A 225 -0.08 -7.63 5.98
CA ASN A 225 0.38 -7.88 7.34
C ASN A 225 0.13 -9.34 7.77
N LEU A 226 0.71 -9.74 8.90
CA LEU A 226 0.62 -11.12 9.43
C LEU A 226 -0.80 -11.61 9.76
N SER A 227 -1.77 -10.70 9.86
CA SER A 227 -3.16 -11.10 10.08
C SER A 227 -3.87 -11.53 8.80
N TYR A 228 -3.28 -11.27 7.63
CA TYR A 228 -3.86 -11.67 6.35
C TYR A 228 -4.03 -13.17 6.28
N THR A 229 -5.28 -13.57 6.06
CA THR A 229 -5.68 -14.96 5.92
C THR A 229 -6.39 -15.11 4.59
N PRO A 230 -5.78 -15.81 3.61
CA PRO A 230 -6.45 -16.12 2.36
C PRO A 230 -7.58 -17.13 2.62
N LEU A 231 -8.70 -16.94 1.96
CA LEU A 231 -9.90 -17.78 2.07
C LEU A 231 -10.41 -18.13 0.68
N ASP A 232 -11.13 -19.24 0.58
CA ASP A 232 -11.81 -19.64 -0.66
C ASP A 232 -13.18 -20.22 -0.30
N THR A 233 -14.12 -19.33 0.02
CA THR A 233 -15.46 -19.73 0.46
C THR A 233 -16.51 -19.01 -0.36
N ILE A 234 -17.28 -19.76 -1.14
CA ILE A 234 -18.46 -19.26 -1.85
C ILE A 234 -19.61 -19.16 -0.85
N LEU A 235 -20.21 -17.98 -0.76
CA LEU A 235 -21.24 -17.67 0.22
C LEU A 235 -22.62 -17.95 -0.40
N THR A 236 -23.39 -18.83 0.23
CA THR A 236 -24.73 -19.24 -0.24
C THR A 236 -25.75 -19.18 0.89
N TRP A 237 -26.99 -18.91 0.52
CA TRP A 237 -28.18 -18.95 1.39
C TRP A 237 -29.39 -19.44 0.59
N GLU A 238 -30.30 -20.15 1.25
CA GLU A 238 -31.51 -20.71 0.61
C GLU A 238 -32.68 -19.71 0.59
N GLU A 239 -32.90 -19.02 1.70
CA GLU A 239 -34.01 -18.06 1.84
C GLU A 239 -33.46 -16.63 1.82
N PRO A 240 -33.97 -15.71 0.99
CA PRO A 240 -33.60 -14.30 1.08
C PRO A 240 -34.18 -13.65 2.34
N SER A 241 -33.49 -12.66 2.92
CA SER A 241 -34.05 -11.90 4.03
C SER A 241 -34.91 -10.74 3.50
N THR A 242 -35.95 -10.39 4.25
CA THR A 242 -36.75 -9.18 4.01
C THR A 242 -36.25 -7.98 4.83
N GLU A 243 -35.34 -8.21 5.77
CA GLU A 243 -34.72 -7.16 6.56
C GLU A 243 -33.66 -6.43 5.74
N LYS A 244 -33.48 -5.14 6.01
CA LYS A 244 -32.39 -4.35 5.43
C LYS A 244 -31.19 -4.33 6.36
N PHE A 245 -30.00 -4.29 5.79
CA PHE A 245 -28.80 -4.04 6.57
C PHE A 245 -28.71 -2.55 6.93
N GLU A 246 -28.35 -2.26 8.18
CA GLU A 246 -28.16 -0.89 8.66
C GLU A 246 -26.66 -0.62 8.79
N LYS A 247 -26.12 0.19 7.87
CA LYS A 247 -24.73 0.66 7.93
C LYS A 247 -24.51 1.51 9.17
N LYS A 248 -23.46 1.21 9.93
CA LYS A 248 -22.94 2.05 11.00
C LYS A 248 -21.94 3.06 10.43
N GLU A 249 -21.92 4.24 11.02
CA GLU A 249 -20.89 5.24 10.73
C GLU A 249 -19.54 4.73 11.22
N ILE A 250 -18.53 4.76 10.34
CA ILE A 250 -17.18 4.29 10.64
C ILE A 250 -16.26 5.50 10.76
N ASP A 251 -15.58 5.61 11.90
CA ASP A 251 -14.44 6.50 12.03
C ASP A 251 -13.17 5.82 11.48
N LEU A 252 -12.75 6.23 10.29
CA LEU A 252 -11.54 5.74 9.64
C LEU A 252 -10.27 6.49 10.09
N LYS A 253 -10.40 7.58 10.85
CA LYS A 253 -9.25 8.39 11.27
C LYS A 253 -8.40 7.70 12.35
N HIS A 254 -8.91 6.64 12.98
CA HIS A 254 -8.23 5.79 13.97
C HIS A 254 -7.17 6.54 14.79
N VAL A 255 -7.60 7.54 15.57
CA VAL A 255 -6.70 8.38 16.37
C VAL A 255 -6.51 7.73 17.74
N PHE A 256 -5.26 7.61 18.20
CA PHE A 256 -4.96 7.14 19.55
C PHE A 256 -5.07 8.29 20.55
N THR A 257 -5.59 8.00 21.74
CA THR A 257 -5.45 8.90 22.89
C THR A 257 -3.99 8.96 23.35
N GLU A 258 -3.63 10.01 24.11
CA GLU A 258 -2.29 10.11 24.70
C GLU A 258 -1.95 8.90 25.58
N GLU A 259 -2.93 8.37 26.32
CA GLU A 259 -2.73 7.19 27.16
C GLU A 259 -2.46 5.95 26.30
N GLU A 260 -3.23 5.71 25.23
CA GLU A 260 -3.01 4.59 24.32
C GLU A 260 -1.69 4.68 23.56
N ALA A 261 -1.29 5.88 23.13
CA ALA A 261 -0.04 6.08 22.40
C ALA A 261 1.20 5.78 23.27
N PHE A 262 1.17 6.13 24.57
CA PHE A 262 2.32 5.98 25.46
C PHE A 262 2.23 4.78 26.43
N GLN A 263 1.06 4.18 26.64
CA GLN A 263 0.89 2.96 27.43
C GLN A 263 0.81 1.75 26.48
N LYS A 264 1.78 0.83 26.63
CA LYS A 264 2.02 -0.32 25.74
C LYS A 264 0.87 -1.34 25.62
N GLU A 265 -0.28 -1.18 26.27
CA GLU A 265 -1.19 -2.30 26.50
C GLU A 265 -2.29 -2.51 25.46
N LYS A 266 -2.58 -1.58 24.53
CA LYS A 266 -3.71 -1.77 23.60
C LYS A 266 -3.58 -1.09 22.23
N VAL A 267 -2.38 -1.03 21.64
CA VAL A 267 -2.36 -0.89 20.18
C VAL A 267 -2.81 -2.23 19.65
N THR A 268 -3.99 -2.32 19.03
CA THR A 268 -4.42 -3.54 18.34
C THR A 268 -3.34 -3.88 17.33
N ASP A 269 -2.56 -4.89 17.65
CA ASP A 269 -1.47 -5.33 16.79
C ASP A 269 -2.12 -5.94 15.53
N ASN A 270 -2.09 -5.16 14.45
CA ASN A 270 -2.64 -5.56 13.15
C ASN A 270 -1.87 -6.75 12.56
N ASN A 271 -0.74 -7.16 13.16
CA ASN A 271 -0.02 -8.36 12.80
C ASN A 271 -0.47 -9.61 13.57
N LEU A 272 -1.45 -9.52 14.48
CA LEU A 272 -1.94 -10.72 15.15
C LEU A 272 -2.71 -11.61 14.16
N PRO A 273 -2.36 -12.91 14.04
CA PRO A 273 -3.11 -13.85 13.22
C PRO A 273 -4.59 -13.88 13.59
N ILE A 274 -5.46 -14.11 12.60
CA ILE A 274 -6.89 -14.34 12.84
C ILE A 274 -7.05 -15.81 13.28
N PRO A 275 -7.64 -16.10 14.45
CA PRO A 275 -7.94 -17.48 14.82
C PRO A 275 -8.98 -18.13 13.90
N ASP A 276 -8.83 -19.42 13.58
CA ASP A 276 -9.73 -20.14 12.67
C ASP A 276 -11.20 -20.11 13.13
N ASP A 277 -11.45 -20.25 14.44
CA ASP A 277 -12.80 -20.18 15.01
C ASP A 277 -13.47 -18.81 14.83
N THR A 278 -12.67 -17.76 14.67
CA THR A 278 -13.12 -16.40 14.38
C THR A 278 -13.51 -16.27 12.91
N ALA A 279 -12.73 -16.88 12.01
CA ALA A 279 -13.04 -16.92 10.58
C ALA A 279 -14.37 -17.63 10.30
N GLU A 280 -14.64 -18.77 10.94
CA GLU A 280 -15.91 -19.50 10.80
C GLU A 280 -17.12 -18.66 11.24
N LYS A 281 -17.02 -17.95 12.36
CA LYS A 281 -18.08 -17.05 12.85
C LYS A 281 -18.29 -15.86 11.92
N MET A 282 -17.21 -15.30 11.37
CA MET A 282 -17.30 -14.22 10.39
C MET A 282 -18.01 -14.67 9.13
N VAL A 283 -17.74 -15.87 8.61
CA VAL A 283 -18.44 -16.39 7.43
C VAL A 283 -19.95 -16.37 7.66
N ILE A 284 -20.42 -16.85 8.82
CA ILE A 284 -21.85 -16.85 9.16
C ILE A 284 -22.42 -15.43 9.16
N GLU A 285 -21.73 -14.48 9.81
CA GLU A 285 -22.23 -13.11 9.93
C GLU A 285 -22.18 -12.34 8.61
N ILE A 286 -21.15 -12.56 7.79
CA ILE A 286 -21.07 -12.03 6.43
C ILE A 286 -22.21 -12.58 5.58
N THR A 287 -22.48 -13.89 5.64
CA THR A 287 -23.61 -14.50 4.93
C THR A 287 -24.93 -13.88 5.36
N ASN A 288 -25.16 -13.69 6.67
CA ASN A 288 -26.37 -13.04 7.18
C ASN A 288 -26.51 -11.59 6.68
N MET A 289 -25.40 -10.84 6.61
CA MET A 289 -25.41 -9.47 6.08
C MET A 289 -25.76 -9.45 4.59
N LEU A 290 -25.10 -10.30 3.78
CA LEU A 290 -25.37 -10.39 2.34
C LEU A 290 -26.81 -10.82 2.06
N GLN A 291 -27.35 -11.74 2.85
CA GLN A 291 -28.74 -12.18 2.74
C GLN A 291 -29.75 -11.02 2.95
N LYS A 292 -29.38 -9.99 3.74
CA LYS A 292 -30.18 -8.78 4.00
C LYS A 292 -29.99 -7.70 2.94
N GLU A 293 -28.75 -7.39 2.60
CA GLU A 293 -28.43 -6.28 1.70
C GLU A 293 -28.54 -6.67 0.22
N PHE A 294 -28.12 -7.89 -0.10
CA PHE A 294 -28.08 -8.44 -1.46
C PHE A 294 -28.87 -9.76 -1.55
N PRO A 295 -30.17 -9.81 -1.21
CA PRO A 295 -30.92 -11.05 -1.01
C PRO A 295 -30.93 -12.01 -2.21
N ASN A 296 -30.72 -11.50 -3.44
CA ASN A 296 -30.72 -12.27 -4.68
C ASN A 296 -29.33 -12.77 -5.09
N ASP A 297 -28.29 -12.49 -4.30
CA ASP A 297 -26.89 -12.73 -4.69
C ASP A 297 -26.32 -14.05 -4.16
N SER A 298 -27.18 -14.98 -3.77
CA SER A 298 -26.75 -16.28 -3.23
C SER A 298 -25.82 -16.97 -4.23
N GLY A 299 -24.61 -17.32 -3.78
CA GLY A 299 -23.58 -17.98 -4.59
C GLY A 299 -22.83 -17.06 -5.56
N ARG A 300 -23.12 -15.75 -5.61
CA ARG A 300 -22.39 -14.80 -6.48
C ARG A 300 -21.07 -14.32 -5.88
N TRP A 301 -20.91 -14.41 -4.57
CA TRP A 301 -19.76 -13.85 -3.84
C TRP A 301 -18.87 -14.95 -3.25
N ARG A 302 -17.55 -14.77 -3.40
CA ARG A 302 -16.51 -15.58 -2.76
C ARG A 302 -15.75 -14.70 -1.77
N LEU A 303 -15.71 -15.12 -0.51
CA LEU A 303 -14.81 -14.55 0.48
C LEU A 303 -13.38 -14.97 0.15
N THR A 304 -12.54 -14.02 -0.25
CA THR A 304 -11.17 -14.29 -0.74
C THR A 304 -10.10 -14.01 0.31
N SER A 305 -10.35 -13.10 1.23
CA SER A 305 -9.41 -12.83 2.32
C SER A 305 -10.04 -12.09 3.49
N VAL A 306 -9.37 -12.17 4.63
CA VAL A 306 -9.60 -11.29 5.78
C VAL A 306 -8.27 -10.82 6.36
N LYS A 307 -8.22 -9.56 6.83
CA LYS A 307 -7.06 -9.00 7.55
C LYS A 307 -7.50 -7.95 8.58
N ARG A 308 -6.65 -7.69 9.57
CA ARG A 308 -6.77 -6.56 10.50
C ARG A 308 -6.26 -5.29 9.84
N GLU A 309 -7.07 -4.26 9.88
CA GLU A 309 -6.70 -2.94 9.36
C GLU A 309 -7.45 -1.85 10.12
N ARG A 310 -6.71 -0.87 10.66
CA ARG A 310 -7.25 0.33 11.34
C ARG A 310 -8.30 0.02 12.42
N GLY A 311 -8.07 -1.03 13.21
CA GLY A 311 -8.97 -1.43 14.29
C GLY A 311 -10.19 -2.26 13.84
N TYR A 312 -10.31 -2.60 12.55
CA TYR A 312 -11.35 -3.49 12.02
C TYR A 312 -10.77 -4.78 11.46
N LEU A 313 -11.64 -5.76 11.28
CA LEU A 313 -11.41 -6.90 10.40
C LEU A 313 -11.96 -6.54 9.02
N LEU A 314 -11.09 -6.40 8.03
CA LEU A 314 -11.44 -6.12 6.65
C LEU A 314 -11.56 -7.44 5.90
N ALA A 315 -12.77 -7.78 5.46
CA ALA A 315 -13.03 -8.93 4.60
C ALA A 315 -13.20 -8.48 3.14
N ARG A 316 -12.58 -9.21 2.21
CA ARG A 316 -12.70 -8.96 0.77
C ARG A 316 -13.54 -10.07 0.13
N LEU A 317 -14.55 -9.66 -0.63
CA LEU A 317 -15.38 -10.54 -1.42
C LEU A 317 -15.22 -10.19 -2.89
N ASP A 318 -14.89 -11.20 -3.69
CA ASP A 318 -14.78 -11.10 -5.14
C ASP A 318 -15.85 -12.00 -5.80
N PRO A 319 -16.11 -11.89 -7.11
CA PRO A 319 -17.10 -12.71 -7.79
C PRO A 319 -16.74 -14.21 -7.69
N ALA A 320 -17.73 -15.05 -7.39
CA ALA A 320 -17.53 -16.49 -7.27
C ALA A 320 -17.16 -17.14 -8.60
N THR A 321 -17.60 -16.57 -9.72
CA THR A 321 -17.12 -16.91 -11.05
C THR A 321 -15.96 -15.97 -11.42
N PRO A 322 -14.74 -16.49 -11.59
CA PRO A 322 -13.60 -15.69 -12.01
C PRO A 322 -13.88 -14.98 -13.34
N THR A 323 -13.39 -13.75 -13.46
CA THR A 323 -13.45 -12.95 -14.68
C THR A 323 -12.04 -12.55 -15.09
N PRO A 324 -11.72 -12.49 -16.40
CA PRO A 324 -10.43 -11.98 -16.87
C PRO A 324 -10.32 -10.45 -16.72
N ARG A 325 -11.42 -9.72 -16.52
CA ARG A 325 -11.38 -8.26 -16.37
C ARG A 325 -10.52 -7.85 -15.19
N VAL A 326 -9.68 -6.83 -15.40
CA VAL A 326 -8.85 -6.25 -14.34
C VAL A 326 -9.67 -5.42 -13.35
N LEU A 327 -10.82 -4.89 -13.80
CA LEU A 327 -11.82 -4.23 -12.95
C LEU A 327 -13.07 -5.10 -12.89
N TYR A 328 -13.50 -5.43 -11.69
CA TYR A 328 -14.67 -6.27 -11.45
C TYR A 328 -15.36 -5.91 -10.13
N PRO A 329 -16.65 -6.27 -9.98
CA PRO A 329 -17.39 -5.99 -8.75
C PRO A 329 -16.72 -6.67 -7.56
N SER A 330 -16.43 -5.93 -6.50
CA SER A 330 -15.87 -6.46 -5.26
C SER A 330 -16.48 -5.73 -4.06
N LEU A 331 -16.65 -6.45 -2.95
CA LEU A 331 -17.10 -5.88 -1.69
C LEU A 331 -15.96 -5.90 -0.68
N LYS A 332 -15.79 -4.79 0.03
CA LYS A 332 -14.92 -4.71 1.21
C LYS A 332 -15.78 -4.47 2.44
N LEU A 333 -15.78 -5.44 3.36
CA LEU A 333 -16.61 -5.40 4.57
C LEU A 333 -15.75 -5.00 5.76
N LEU A 334 -16.27 -4.07 6.58
CA LEU A 334 -15.66 -3.65 7.83
C LEU A 334 -16.39 -4.35 8.97
N ILE A 335 -15.68 -5.26 9.64
CA ILE A 335 -16.21 -6.12 10.69
C ILE A 335 -15.60 -5.71 12.02
N HIS A 336 -16.45 -5.52 13.03
CA HIS A 336 -16.00 -5.16 14.37
C HIS A 336 -15.22 -6.32 14.99
N PRO A 337 -13.99 -6.11 15.50
CA PRO A 337 -13.11 -7.19 15.92
C PRO A 337 -13.62 -7.97 17.15
N GLU A 338 -14.37 -7.32 18.05
CA GLU A 338 -14.88 -7.96 19.27
C GLU A 338 -16.24 -8.64 19.09
N THR A 339 -17.20 -8.00 18.41
CA THR A 339 -18.55 -8.53 18.22
C THR A 339 -18.68 -9.39 16.96
N LEU A 340 -17.71 -9.29 16.05
CA LEU A 340 -17.69 -9.91 14.72
C LEU A 340 -18.86 -9.51 13.81
N GLN A 341 -19.61 -8.46 14.17
CA GLN A 341 -20.68 -7.91 13.35
C GLN A 341 -20.11 -7.12 12.18
N VAL A 342 -20.76 -7.23 11.01
CA VAL A 342 -20.49 -6.32 9.89
C VAL A 342 -21.06 -4.95 10.25
N ASP A 343 -20.18 -3.95 10.40
CA ASP A 343 -20.60 -2.59 10.73
C ASP A 343 -20.84 -1.77 9.46
N ASN A 344 -20.05 -1.97 8.42
CA ASN A 344 -20.20 -1.26 7.15
C ASN A 344 -19.59 -2.04 5.98
N TYR A 345 -19.86 -1.60 4.75
CA TYR A 345 -19.23 -2.13 3.54
C TYR A 345 -19.05 -1.06 2.47
N VAL A 346 -18.02 -1.26 1.65
CA VAL A 346 -17.74 -0.49 0.44
C VAL A 346 -17.95 -1.40 -0.77
N ASP A 347 -18.67 -0.89 -1.76
CA ASP A 347 -18.97 -1.55 -3.01
C ASP A 347 -18.30 -0.80 -4.16
N THR A 348 -17.68 -1.54 -5.08
CA THR A 348 -17.03 -0.98 -6.26
C THR A 348 -17.96 -0.85 -7.46
N GLU A 349 -19.20 -1.34 -7.41
CA GLU A 349 -20.15 -1.33 -8.53
C GLU A 349 -20.34 0.09 -9.12
N ALA A 350 -20.55 1.11 -8.28
CA ALA A 350 -20.71 2.50 -8.74
C ALA A 350 -19.49 3.06 -9.50
N LEU A 351 -18.28 2.55 -9.25
CA LEU A 351 -17.09 2.92 -10.02
C LEU A 351 -17.06 2.20 -11.37
N LEU A 352 -17.62 0.99 -11.43
CA LEU A 352 -17.66 0.17 -12.64
C LEU A 352 -18.71 0.67 -13.64
N ASP A 353 -19.78 1.33 -13.17
CA ASP A 353 -20.77 1.99 -14.03
C ASP A 353 -20.13 2.95 -15.05
N ALA A 354 -18.97 3.52 -14.72
CA ALA A 354 -18.21 4.38 -15.62
C ALA A 354 -17.72 3.63 -16.88
N PHE A 355 -17.66 2.30 -16.86
CA PHE A 355 -17.16 1.44 -17.94
C PHE A 355 -18.28 0.67 -18.67
N ASP A 356 -19.54 0.88 -18.30
CA ASP A 356 -20.70 0.19 -18.91
C ASP A 356 -20.88 0.50 -20.40
N PHE A 357 -20.30 1.60 -20.88
CA PHE A 357 -20.33 1.96 -22.30
C PHE A 357 -19.38 1.12 -23.16
N LEU A 358 -18.45 0.39 -22.55
CA LEU A 358 -17.46 -0.43 -23.25
C LEU A 358 -18.11 -1.71 -23.79
N ALA A 359 -17.83 -2.02 -25.06
CA ALA A 359 -18.19 -3.30 -25.64
C ALA A 359 -17.39 -4.45 -25.02
N ASP A 360 -17.96 -5.66 -24.99
CA ASP A 360 -17.27 -6.86 -24.54
C ASP A 360 -16.04 -7.17 -25.41
N ALA A 361 -15.08 -7.88 -24.82
CA ALA A 361 -13.87 -8.30 -25.49
C ALA A 361 -14.16 -9.23 -26.67
N GLU A 362 -13.36 -9.08 -27.74
CA GLU A 362 -13.34 -10.05 -28.83
C GLU A 362 -12.92 -11.43 -28.31
N ALA A 363 -13.45 -12.48 -28.94
CA ALA A 363 -13.05 -13.84 -28.61
C ALA A 363 -11.55 -14.04 -28.86
N VAL A 364 -10.88 -14.64 -27.87
CA VAL A 364 -9.46 -15.02 -27.93
C VAL A 364 -9.23 -15.96 -29.12
N LYS A 365 -8.20 -15.67 -29.92
CA LYS A 365 -7.81 -16.43 -31.13
C LYS A 365 -6.41 -17.03 -31.00
N VAL A 366 -5.61 -16.51 -30.07
CA VAL A 366 -4.21 -16.90 -29.85
C VAL A 366 -4.13 -17.92 -28.72
N ASP A 367 -3.32 -18.95 -28.94
CA ASP A 367 -3.04 -19.97 -27.95
C ASP A 367 -2.14 -19.43 -26.81
N VAL A 368 -2.45 -19.81 -25.58
CA VAL A 368 -1.75 -19.31 -24.38
C VAL A 368 -0.29 -19.74 -24.35
N GLU A 369 0.06 -20.92 -24.84
CA GLU A 369 1.43 -21.44 -24.83
C GLU A 369 2.29 -20.66 -25.84
N ALA A 370 1.72 -20.35 -27.01
CA ALA A 370 2.36 -19.51 -28.02
C ALA A 370 2.59 -18.07 -27.52
N ALA A 371 1.57 -17.48 -26.86
CA ALA A 371 1.70 -16.14 -26.28
C ALA A 371 2.70 -16.11 -25.13
N ALA A 372 2.68 -17.11 -24.24
CA ALA A 372 3.62 -17.24 -23.14
C ALA A 372 5.07 -17.33 -23.64
N GLY A 373 5.32 -18.13 -24.68
CA GLY A 373 6.64 -18.24 -25.29
C GLY A 373 7.17 -16.90 -25.80
N HIS A 374 6.30 -16.08 -26.42
CA HIS A 374 6.67 -14.74 -26.89
C HIS A 374 6.92 -13.77 -25.72
N LEU A 375 6.08 -13.81 -24.67
CA LEU A 375 6.28 -12.99 -23.47
C LEU A 375 7.56 -13.36 -22.72
N CYS A 376 7.99 -14.61 -22.76
CA CYS A 376 9.21 -15.05 -22.11
C CYS A 376 10.47 -14.33 -22.64
N GLU A 377 10.45 -13.87 -23.89
CA GLU A 377 11.55 -13.08 -24.48
C GLU A 377 11.67 -11.67 -23.85
N HIS A 378 10.64 -11.25 -23.12
CA HIS A 378 10.53 -9.93 -22.49
C HIS A 378 10.46 -9.99 -20.96
N ILE A 379 10.76 -11.14 -20.35
CA ILE A 379 10.82 -11.26 -18.90
C ILE A 379 12.05 -10.55 -18.36
N GLU A 380 11.84 -9.80 -17.29
CA GLU A 380 12.88 -9.23 -16.45
C GLU A 380 12.89 -9.94 -15.10
N VAL A 381 14.10 -10.24 -14.61
CA VAL A 381 14.33 -10.81 -13.29
C VAL A 381 15.16 -9.81 -12.50
N GLU A 382 14.51 -9.15 -11.55
CA GLU A 382 15.16 -8.18 -10.68
C GLU A 382 15.50 -8.80 -9.31
N PRO A 383 16.76 -8.71 -8.84
CA PRO A 383 17.08 -9.09 -7.47
C PRO A 383 16.42 -8.12 -6.49
N VAL A 384 15.69 -8.68 -5.51
CA VAL A 384 15.03 -7.95 -4.43
C VAL A 384 15.16 -8.69 -3.11
N TYR A 385 15.21 -7.94 -2.01
CA TYR A 385 15.15 -8.49 -0.66
C TYR A 385 13.72 -8.49 -0.15
N VAL A 386 13.21 -9.66 0.23
CA VAL A 386 11.84 -9.86 0.69
C VAL A 386 11.87 -10.24 2.16
N TYR A 387 11.08 -9.55 2.99
CA TYR A 387 11.02 -9.85 4.41
C TYR A 387 10.31 -11.19 4.65
N ASP A 388 11.03 -12.17 5.19
CA ASP A 388 10.44 -13.41 5.65
C ASP A 388 10.01 -13.26 7.12
N ASN A 389 8.70 -13.30 7.29
CA ASN A 389 8.04 -13.20 8.58
C ASN A 389 8.36 -14.35 9.54
N GLN A 390 8.73 -15.54 9.05
CA GLN A 390 9.05 -16.70 9.88
C GLN A 390 10.45 -16.58 10.46
N THR A 391 11.44 -16.26 9.62
CA THR A 391 12.84 -16.09 10.05
C THR A 391 13.14 -14.72 10.63
N LYS A 392 12.25 -13.73 10.41
CA LYS A 392 12.44 -12.31 10.75
C LYS A 392 13.63 -11.65 10.05
N MET A 393 14.01 -12.21 8.91
CA MET A 393 15.15 -11.78 8.08
C MET A 393 14.67 -11.47 6.66
N TYR A 394 15.38 -10.61 5.96
CA TYR A 394 15.22 -10.42 4.53
C TYR A 394 16.01 -11.49 3.77
N GLN A 395 15.33 -12.19 2.87
CA GLN A 395 15.91 -13.16 1.97
C GLN A 395 15.99 -12.60 0.54
N LEU A 396 17.03 -12.98 -0.20
CA LEU A 396 17.19 -12.58 -1.59
C LEU A 396 16.21 -13.38 -2.47
N CYS A 397 15.49 -12.69 -3.33
CA CYS A 397 14.52 -13.24 -4.27
C CYS A 397 14.71 -12.60 -5.65
N GLY A 398 14.24 -13.28 -6.70
CA GLY A 398 14.04 -12.68 -8.01
C GLY A 398 12.60 -12.25 -8.17
N LYS A 399 12.36 -10.95 -8.37
CA LYS A 399 11.08 -10.44 -8.85
C LYS A 399 11.03 -10.65 -10.36
N VAL A 400 10.18 -11.57 -10.78
CA VAL A 400 9.94 -11.90 -12.18
C VAL A 400 8.78 -11.05 -12.67
N THR A 401 8.95 -10.33 -13.78
CA THR A 401 7.88 -9.55 -14.40
C THR A 401 8.05 -9.48 -15.91
N SER A 402 6.95 -9.29 -16.64
CA SER A 402 6.98 -8.88 -18.05
C SER A 402 6.90 -7.36 -18.23
N GLY A 403 6.90 -6.61 -17.12
CA GLY A 403 6.72 -5.15 -17.12
C GLY A 403 5.43 -4.75 -17.82
N SER A 404 5.50 -3.74 -18.68
CA SER A 404 4.37 -3.29 -19.49
C SER A 404 4.05 -4.22 -20.67
N TYR A 405 4.84 -5.26 -20.96
CA TYR A 405 4.65 -6.07 -22.16
C TYR A 405 3.46 -7.04 -22.02
N ALA A 406 2.65 -7.09 -23.08
CA ALA A 406 1.50 -7.97 -23.18
C ALA A 406 1.36 -8.49 -24.61
N ILE A 407 0.68 -9.63 -24.80
CA ILE A 407 0.33 -10.12 -26.14
C ILE A 407 -1.16 -9.93 -26.34
N ASP A 408 -1.54 -9.24 -27.41
CA ASP A 408 -2.94 -9.15 -27.83
C ASP A 408 -3.48 -10.57 -28.11
N ALA A 409 -4.48 -10.99 -27.34
CA ALA A 409 -5.00 -12.35 -27.40
C ALA A 409 -5.84 -12.63 -28.68
N VAL A 410 -6.10 -11.61 -29.50
CA VAL A 410 -6.81 -11.67 -30.77
C VAL A 410 -5.84 -11.71 -31.95
N THR A 411 -4.82 -10.86 -31.96
CA THR A 411 -3.88 -10.70 -33.09
C THR A 411 -2.58 -11.49 -32.92
N GLY A 412 -2.16 -11.72 -31.68
CA GLY A 412 -0.87 -12.32 -31.33
C GLY A 412 0.30 -11.34 -31.38
N GLU A 413 0.01 -10.05 -31.58
CA GLU A 413 1.03 -9.00 -31.64
C GLU A 413 1.47 -8.57 -30.23
N LEU A 414 2.75 -8.21 -30.10
CA LEU A 414 3.28 -7.60 -28.90
C LEU A 414 2.68 -6.21 -28.73
N SER A 415 2.20 -5.94 -27.53
CA SER A 415 1.62 -4.68 -27.11
C SER A 415 2.25 -4.24 -25.79
N THR A 416 1.95 -3.01 -25.40
CA THR A 416 2.28 -2.49 -24.09
C THR A 416 1.00 -2.02 -23.41
N ILE A 417 0.78 -2.51 -22.20
CA ILE A 417 -0.28 -2.02 -21.31
C ILE A 417 0.37 -1.11 -20.27
N ASP A 418 -0.28 0.01 -19.98
CA ASP A 418 0.10 0.82 -18.82
C ASP A 418 -0.21 0.00 -17.55
N GLU A 419 0.79 -0.15 -16.67
CA GLU A 419 0.64 -0.82 -15.36
C GLU A 419 -0.27 -0.04 -14.40
#